data_AF-A0A0L6JV01-F1
#
_entry.id   AF-A0A0L6JV01-F1
#
_cell.length_a   1.000
_cell.length_b   1.000
_cell.length_c   1.000
_cell.angle_alpha   90.00
_cell.angle_beta   90.00
_cell.angle_gamma   90.00
#
_symmetry.space_group_name_H-M   'P 1'
#
loop_
_entity.id
_entity.type
_entity.pdbx_description
1 polymer ?
#
loop_
_entity_poly.entity_id
_entity_poly.type
_entity_poly.pdbx_seq_one_letter_code
_entity_poly.pdbx_strand_id
1 'polypeptide(L)'
;MKNKVYLKRAISILISLAVFCVTIVSSIPLNVFAYGETQIIRYGSDIPSGWVIIEDNSIMETKVIENLNNGPYGDEVEVVYGSAIPSGWVIIEDSSIMKTKVIMNLNKAPYGAGVKIVYGSAIPSGWVIIEDSSIMKTKVIMNLNKAPYGAEVKIVYGSAIPSGWVIIEDSSIMKTKVIKNLNGSPPTATKKPTKKPTSTPTKKPTKKPTSTPTKKTTSTPTNTPTNTPTSIPNFQLEGNRIAALFPDGRLLVKERELSEDWVTECTGACDFQLEGDRIAAFFPEGKLLVKEGELNADWVTECTGACDFQLEGDRIAVLFPDGKLLVKDGGLSADWVILCTGASDFQLEGDSIAAFFSDGKLLVKDGELSTDWVTEYASIS
;
A
#
# COMPACT_ATOMS: atom_id res chain seq x y z
N MET A 1 19.79 -7.43 -22.34
CA MET A 1 18.69 -6.49 -22.02
C MET A 1 18.63 -5.32 -23.00
N LYS A 2 19.74 -4.61 -23.29
CA LYS A 2 19.80 -3.51 -24.30
C LYS A 2 19.08 -3.81 -25.64
N ASN A 3 19.24 -5.00 -26.21
CA ASN A 3 18.64 -5.33 -27.52
C ASN A 3 17.10 -5.32 -27.57
N LYS A 4 16.37 -5.51 -26.45
CA LYS A 4 14.89 -5.50 -26.48
C LYS A 4 14.32 -4.10 -26.61
N VAL A 5 14.93 -3.11 -25.93
CA VAL A 5 14.49 -1.71 -25.96
C VAL A 5 14.80 -1.08 -27.33
N TYR A 6 15.98 -1.33 -27.88
CA TYR A 6 16.33 -0.87 -29.24
C TYR A 6 15.46 -1.53 -30.34
N LEU A 7 15.02 -2.78 -30.16
CA LEU A 7 14.15 -3.46 -31.12
C LEU A 7 12.72 -2.91 -31.11
N LYS A 8 12.18 -2.48 -29.94
CA LYS A 8 10.91 -1.74 -29.86
C LYS A 8 10.99 -0.40 -30.61
N ARG A 9 12.10 0.35 -30.51
CA ARG A 9 12.32 1.59 -31.30
C ARG A 9 12.29 1.35 -32.81
N ALA A 10 12.89 0.27 -33.30
CA ALA A 10 12.91 -0.03 -34.74
C ALA A 10 11.50 -0.30 -35.30
N ILE A 11 10.60 -0.86 -34.49
CA ILE A 11 9.21 -1.14 -34.87
C ILE A 11 8.32 0.11 -34.74
N SER A 12 8.54 0.95 -33.71
CA SER A 12 7.77 2.20 -33.53
C SER A 12 8.06 3.25 -34.61
N ILE A 13 9.31 3.34 -35.08
CA ILE A 13 9.69 4.27 -36.17
C ILE A 13 8.99 3.91 -37.50
N LEU A 14 8.61 2.63 -37.69
CA LEU A 14 7.88 2.17 -38.89
C LEU A 14 6.37 2.48 -38.86
N ILE A 15 5.80 2.84 -37.71
CA ILE A 15 4.37 3.19 -37.58
C ILE A 15 4.13 4.68 -37.92
N SER A 16 5.18 5.51 -38.00
CA SER A 16 5.09 6.97 -38.26
C SER A 16 4.79 7.38 -39.71
N LEU A 17 4.52 6.43 -40.62
CA LEU A 17 4.22 6.75 -42.04
C LEU A 17 2.82 6.38 -42.54
N ALA A 18 1.90 5.97 -41.67
CA ALA A 18 0.52 5.70 -42.05
C ALA A 18 -0.42 6.80 -41.54
N VAL A 19 -0.76 7.72 -42.44
CA VAL A 19 -1.82 8.72 -42.30
C VAL A 19 -3.13 8.04 -41.86
N PHE A 20 -3.72 8.45 -40.73
CA PHE A 20 -5.18 8.37 -40.55
C PHE A 20 -5.72 9.33 -39.46
N CYS A 21 -6.69 10.13 -39.88
CA CYS A 21 -7.70 10.89 -39.14
C CYS A 21 -7.49 11.17 -37.64
N VAL A 22 -7.09 12.40 -37.30
CA VAL A 22 -7.24 12.97 -35.96
C VAL A 22 -8.73 13.14 -35.69
N THR A 23 -9.34 12.18 -34.98
CA THR A 23 -10.60 12.45 -34.29
C THR A 23 -10.24 13.17 -33.00
N ILE A 24 -10.52 14.47 -32.95
CA ILE A 24 -10.49 15.23 -31.70
C ILE A 24 -11.69 14.72 -30.89
N VAL A 25 -11.46 13.70 -30.07
CA VAL A 25 -12.45 13.28 -29.08
C VAL A 25 -12.12 14.05 -27.81
N SER A 26 -12.94 15.04 -27.49
CA SER A 26 -12.79 15.90 -26.30
C SER A 26 -12.98 15.15 -24.97
N SER A 27 -13.18 13.83 -25.00
CA SER A 27 -13.25 12.95 -23.82
C SER A 27 -13.08 11.50 -24.28
N ILE A 28 -11.88 10.94 -24.16
CA ILE A 28 -11.68 9.51 -24.43
C ILE A 28 -12.00 8.74 -23.13
N PRO A 29 -12.94 7.79 -23.13
CA PRO A 29 -13.18 6.97 -21.95
C PRO A 29 -11.93 6.13 -21.65
N LEU A 30 -11.28 6.42 -20.52
CA LEU A 30 -9.99 5.85 -20.12
C LEU A 30 -10.00 4.32 -19.93
N ASN A 31 -11.18 3.72 -19.79
CA ASN A 31 -11.35 2.27 -19.58
C ASN A 31 -11.29 1.40 -20.84
N VAL A 32 -10.99 1.95 -22.02
CA VAL A 32 -10.99 1.18 -23.28
C VAL A 32 -9.59 0.75 -23.71
N PHE A 33 -8.53 1.40 -23.23
CA PHE A 33 -7.19 1.15 -23.73
C PHE A 33 -6.46 0.03 -22.97
N ALA A 34 -5.82 -0.85 -23.73
CA ALA A 34 -4.96 -1.89 -23.21
C ALA A 34 -3.58 -1.34 -22.81
N TYR A 35 -2.88 -2.09 -21.97
CA TYR A 35 -1.48 -1.84 -21.66
C TYR A 35 -0.62 -1.83 -22.95
N GLY A 36 0.27 -0.85 -23.08
CA GLY A 36 1.17 -0.68 -24.22
C GLY A 36 0.54 0.02 -25.43
N GLU A 37 -0.74 0.39 -25.37
CA GLU A 37 -1.35 1.19 -26.44
C GLU A 37 -0.85 2.63 -26.40
N THR A 38 -0.63 3.19 -27.59
CA THR A 38 -0.10 4.54 -27.75
C THR A 38 -1.12 5.50 -28.35
N GLN A 39 -1.00 6.77 -28.02
CA GLN A 39 -1.80 7.86 -28.60
C GLN A 39 -0.92 9.06 -28.92
N ILE A 40 -1.28 9.82 -29.95
CA ILE A 40 -0.64 11.10 -30.27
C ILE A 40 -1.53 12.21 -29.74
N ILE A 41 -0.99 13.05 -28.86
CA ILE A 41 -1.70 14.20 -28.27
C ILE A 41 -1.01 15.50 -28.65
N ARG A 42 -1.78 16.60 -28.67
CA ARG A 42 -1.23 17.96 -28.87
C ARG A 42 -0.67 18.51 -27.57
N TYR A 43 0.28 19.43 -27.66
CA TYR A 43 0.75 20.17 -26.50
C TYR A 43 -0.42 20.88 -25.78
N GLY A 44 -0.38 20.89 -24.45
CA GLY A 44 -1.46 21.40 -23.61
C GLY A 44 -2.60 20.41 -23.33
N SER A 45 -2.58 19.21 -23.92
CA SER A 45 -3.54 18.15 -23.57
C SER A 45 -3.19 17.52 -22.22
N ASP A 46 -4.19 17.18 -21.43
CA ASP A 46 -4.01 16.41 -20.19
C ASP A 46 -3.50 15.00 -20.48
N ILE A 47 -2.60 14.52 -19.63
CA ILE A 47 -2.07 13.16 -19.70
C ILE A 47 -2.82 12.32 -18.68
N PRO A 48 -3.51 11.25 -19.09
CA PRO A 48 -4.27 10.45 -18.14
C PRO A 48 -3.40 9.74 -17.12
N SER A 49 -3.98 9.43 -15.96
CA SER A 49 -3.28 8.65 -14.93
C SER A 49 -2.84 7.28 -15.45
N GLY A 50 -1.59 6.91 -15.14
CA GLY A 50 -0.97 5.68 -15.62
C GLY A 50 -0.46 5.73 -17.06
N TRP A 51 -0.58 6.86 -17.76
CA TRP A 51 0.04 7.07 -19.07
C TRP A 51 1.36 7.84 -18.92
N VAL A 52 2.30 7.55 -19.82
CA VAL A 52 3.62 8.18 -19.84
C VAL A 52 3.92 8.75 -21.22
N ILE A 53 4.81 9.73 -21.30
CA ILE A 53 5.28 10.28 -22.57
C ILE A 53 6.52 9.49 -23.01
N ILE A 54 6.44 8.85 -24.17
CA ILE A 54 7.55 8.07 -24.75
C ILE A 54 8.27 8.83 -25.87
N GLU A 55 7.61 9.82 -26.48
CA GLU A 55 8.21 10.68 -27.51
C GLU A 55 7.67 12.11 -27.40
N ASP A 56 8.54 13.09 -27.63
CA ASP A 56 8.19 14.51 -27.63
C ASP A 56 8.67 15.16 -28.93
N ASN A 57 7.74 15.64 -29.75
CA ASN A 57 8.02 16.24 -31.05
C ASN A 57 7.64 17.73 -31.06
N SER A 58 8.66 18.56 -30.84
CA SER A 58 8.50 20.02 -30.78
C SER A 58 8.21 20.68 -32.12
N ILE A 59 8.53 20.03 -33.24
CA ILE A 59 8.25 20.57 -34.58
C ILE A 59 6.75 20.46 -34.88
N MET A 60 6.14 19.35 -34.49
CA MET A 60 4.72 19.08 -34.72
C MET A 60 3.83 19.53 -33.55
N GLU A 61 4.42 20.00 -32.45
CA GLU A 61 3.74 20.32 -31.19
C GLU A 61 2.88 19.16 -30.67
N THR A 62 3.44 17.94 -30.74
CA THR A 62 2.77 16.69 -30.34
C THR A 62 3.63 15.85 -29.42
N LYS A 63 2.97 15.06 -28.56
CA LYS A 63 3.60 14.01 -27.74
C LYS A 63 3.01 12.65 -28.11
N VAL A 64 3.83 11.60 -28.04
CA VAL A 64 3.35 10.22 -28.06
C VAL A 64 3.28 9.72 -26.64
N ILE A 65 2.11 9.30 -26.20
CA ILE A 65 1.88 8.73 -24.87
C ILE A 65 1.61 7.23 -24.96
N GLU A 66 1.99 6.47 -23.93
CA GLU A 66 1.77 5.02 -23.81
C GLU A 66 1.04 4.68 -22.50
N ASN A 67 0.04 3.80 -22.57
CA ASN A 67 -0.72 3.36 -21.41
C ASN A 67 0.03 2.28 -20.61
N LEU A 68 0.42 2.57 -19.38
CA LEU A 68 1.13 1.60 -18.52
C LEU A 68 0.24 0.92 -17.48
N ASN A 69 -1.05 1.23 -17.46
CA ASN A 69 -1.99 0.61 -16.53
C ASN A 69 -2.03 -0.91 -16.71
N ASN A 70 -2.05 -1.65 -15.61
CA ASN A 70 -2.08 -3.12 -15.59
C ASN A 70 -0.87 -3.81 -16.25
N GLY A 71 0.25 -3.11 -16.47
CA GLY A 71 1.47 -3.70 -17.00
C GLY A 71 2.00 -4.88 -16.14
N PRO A 72 2.75 -5.82 -16.74
CA PRO A 72 3.34 -6.92 -16.01
C PRO A 72 4.56 -6.49 -15.18
N TYR A 73 4.83 -7.23 -14.09
CA TYR A 73 6.04 -7.05 -13.28
C TYR A 73 7.31 -7.20 -14.14
N GLY A 74 8.28 -6.32 -13.92
CA GLY A 74 9.59 -6.34 -14.57
C GLY A 74 9.59 -5.81 -16.00
N ASP A 75 8.47 -5.30 -16.50
CA ASP A 75 8.48 -4.61 -17.79
C ASP A 75 9.20 -3.27 -17.70
N GLU A 76 9.90 -2.93 -18.77
CA GLU A 76 10.74 -1.74 -18.89
C GLU A 76 10.26 -0.86 -20.05
N VAL A 77 10.13 0.44 -19.79
CA VAL A 77 9.72 1.46 -20.77
C VAL A 77 10.70 2.62 -20.74
N GLU A 78 11.17 3.05 -21.91
CA GLU A 78 11.93 4.29 -22.04
C GLU A 78 10.95 5.46 -22.20
N VAL A 79 11.08 6.46 -21.33
CA VAL A 79 10.22 7.66 -21.30
C VAL A 79 11.08 8.91 -21.46
N VAL A 80 10.47 9.99 -21.95
CA VAL A 80 11.15 11.30 -21.98
C VAL A 80 11.40 11.80 -20.55
N TYR A 81 12.46 12.59 -20.35
CA TYR A 81 12.94 12.95 -19.01
C TYR A 81 11.88 13.62 -18.11
N GLY A 82 10.95 14.39 -18.70
CA GLY A 82 9.87 15.08 -17.99
C GLY A 82 8.56 14.29 -17.88
N SER A 83 8.53 13.03 -18.32
CA SER A 83 7.33 12.19 -18.14
C SER A 83 7.09 11.89 -16.67
N ALA A 84 5.82 11.87 -16.27
CA ALA A 84 5.42 11.34 -14.96
C ALA A 84 5.80 9.85 -14.84
N ILE A 85 6.05 9.41 -13.61
CA ILE A 85 6.30 8.00 -13.28
C ILE A 85 5.08 7.44 -12.56
N PRO A 86 4.38 6.44 -13.12
CA PRO A 86 3.19 5.87 -12.47
C PRO A 86 3.51 5.19 -11.13
N SER A 87 2.51 5.08 -10.25
CA SER A 87 2.66 4.37 -8.98
C SER A 87 3.10 2.92 -9.19
N GLY A 88 4.06 2.48 -8.36
CA GLY A 88 4.67 1.16 -8.45
C GLY A 88 5.69 1.01 -9.60
N TRP A 89 5.96 2.05 -10.39
CA TRP A 89 7.09 2.08 -11.33
C TRP A 89 8.28 2.83 -10.72
N VAL A 90 9.49 2.41 -11.07
CA VAL A 90 10.75 2.99 -10.58
C VAL A 90 11.68 3.33 -11.72
N ILE A 91 12.60 4.27 -11.52
CA ILE A 91 13.62 4.62 -12.51
C ILE A 91 14.85 3.73 -12.28
N ILE A 92 15.21 2.95 -13.30
CA ILE A 92 16.36 2.04 -13.27
C ILE A 92 17.58 2.62 -13.99
N GLU A 93 17.36 3.51 -14.96
CA GLU A 93 18.41 4.22 -15.70
C GLU A 93 17.92 5.63 -16.06
N ASP A 94 18.82 6.60 -16.09
CA ASP A 94 18.55 7.92 -16.65
C ASP A 94 19.72 8.42 -17.52
N SER A 95 19.38 9.24 -18.53
CA SER A 95 20.36 9.80 -19.45
C SER A 95 20.06 11.27 -19.71
N SER A 96 20.87 12.15 -19.12
CA SER A 96 20.79 13.60 -19.36
C SER A 96 21.16 13.97 -20.80
N ILE A 97 21.97 13.14 -21.48
CA ILE A 97 22.38 13.36 -22.87
C ILE A 97 21.20 13.09 -23.80
N MET A 98 20.55 11.94 -23.63
CA MET A 98 19.40 11.55 -24.45
C MET A 98 18.11 12.23 -23.99
N LYS A 99 18.12 12.86 -22.81
CA LYS A 99 16.93 13.39 -22.12
C LYS A 99 15.84 12.33 -21.98
N THR A 100 16.24 11.11 -21.60
CA THR A 100 15.33 9.98 -21.36
C THR A 100 15.60 9.31 -20.01
N LYS A 101 14.62 8.53 -19.56
CA LYS A 101 14.69 7.65 -18.38
C LYS A 101 14.19 6.27 -18.80
N VAL A 102 14.73 5.21 -18.20
CA VAL A 102 14.15 3.87 -18.29
C VAL A 102 13.48 3.57 -16.96
N ILE A 103 12.19 3.24 -17.03
CA ILE A 103 11.38 2.86 -15.87
C ILE A 103 11.04 1.38 -15.88
N MET A 104 10.90 0.78 -14.71
CA MET A 104 10.52 -0.61 -14.52
C MET A 104 9.28 -0.75 -13.63
N ASN A 105 8.37 -1.63 -14.01
CA ASN A 105 7.18 -1.93 -13.23
C ASN A 105 7.47 -2.90 -12.08
N LEU A 106 7.24 -2.47 -10.84
CA LEU A 106 7.40 -3.30 -9.65
C LEU A 106 6.08 -3.82 -9.08
N ASN A 107 4.94 -3.46 -9.69
CA ASN A 107 3.64 -3.95 -9.28
C ASN A 107 3.59 -5.48 -9.37
N LYS A 108 3.00 -6.13 -8.35
CA LYS A 108 2.88 -7.60 -8.24
C LYS A 108 4.22 -8.36 -8.18
N ALA A 109 5.33 -7.70 -7.85
CA ALA A 109 6.61 -8.36 -7.63
C ALA A 109 6.51 -9.48 -6.57
N PRO A 110 7.25 -10.60 -6.73
CA PRO A 110 7.35 -11.62 -5.69
C PRO A 110 8.21 -11.16 -4.52
N TYR A 111 8.02 -11.77 -3.34
CA TYR A 111 8.92 -11.58 -2.19
C TYR A 111 10.39 -11.87 -2.59
N GLY A 112 11.31 -11.04 -2.12
CA GLY A 112 12.74 -11.18 -2.39
C GLY A 112 13.18 -10.68 -3.77
N ALA A 113 12.26 -10.17 -4.60
CA ALA A 113 12.62 -9.49 -5.84
C ALA A 113 13.53 -8.29 -5.54
N GLY A 114 14.71 -8.25 -6.18
CA GLY A 114 15.69 -7.19 -6.02
C GLY A 114 15.87 -6.38 -7.31
N VAL A 115 15.87 -5.05 -7.21
CA VAL A 115 16.04 -4.14 -8.35
C VAL A 115 17.03 -3.04 -8.01
N LYS A 116 17.93 -2.72 -8.95
CA LYS A 116 18.82 -1.57 -8.85
C LYS A 116 18.13 -0.35 -9.45
N ILE A 117 18.07 0.74 -8.69
CA ILE A 117 17.43 1.99 -9.08
C ILE A 117 18.44 3.14 -9.00
N VAL A 118 18.20 4.20 -9.76
CA VAL A 118 18.99 5.44 -9.68
C VAL A 118 18.65 6.24 -8.42
N TYR A 119 19.60 7.04 -7.93
CA TYR A 119 19.33 7.99 -6.85
C TYR A 119 18.22 8.97 -7.25
N GLY A 120 17.19 9.10 -6.40
CA GLY A 120 16.02 9.94 -6.65
C GLY A 120 14.82 9.19 -7.23
N SER A 121 14.97 7.91 -7.61
CA SER A 121 13.81 7.06 -7.88
C SER A 121 13.00 6.82 -6.60
N ALA A 122 11.67 6.86 -6.73
CA ALA A 122 10.76 6.47 -5.66
C ALA A 122 11.00 5.01 -5.22
N ILE A 123 10.72 4.73 -3.95
CA ILE A 123 10.77 3.39 -3.36
C ILE A 123 9.33 3.00 -3.02
N PRO A 124 8.74 1.98 -3.66
CA PRO A 124 7.37 1.59 -3.39
C PRO A 124 7.17 1.06 -1.97
N SER A 125 5.96 1.15 -1.45
CA SER A 125 5.61 0.59 -0.13
C SER A 125 5.93 -0.91 -0.05
N GLY A 126 6.47 -1.32 1.10
CA GLY A 126 6.93 -2.69 1.34
C GLY A 126 8.26 -3.05 0.65
N TRP A 127 8.92 -2.11 -0.03
CA TRP A 127 10.30 -2.27 -0.49
C TRP A 127 11.29 -1.61 0.47
N VAL A 128 12.45 -2.23 0.63
CA VAL A 128 13.54 -1.76 1.50
C VAL A 128 14.83 -1.59 0.71
N ILE A 129 15.73 -0.74 1.19
CA ILE A 129 17.07 -0.58 0.61
C ILE A 129 18.01 -1.59 1.27
N ILE A 130 18.60 -2.47 0.46
CA ILE A 130 19.58 -3.47 0.92
C ILE A 130 21.03 -3.05 0.63
N GLU A 131 21.23 -2.19 -0.37
CA GLU A 131 22.54 -1.61 -0.70
C GLU A 131 22.38 -0.15 -1.14
N ASP A 132 23.35 0.67 -0.77
CA ASP A 132 23.38 2.08 -1.12
C ASP A 132 24.79 2.49 -1.61
N SER A 133 24.89 2.94 -2.87
CA SER A 133 26.15 3.37 -3.48
C SER A 133 26.09 4.83 -3.90
N SER A 134 26.66 5.70 -3.08
CA SER A 134 26.77 7.13 -3.39
C SER A 134 27.75 7.42 -4.54
N ILE A 135 28.73 6.55 -4.77
CA ILE A 135 29.69 6.67 -5.89
C ILE A 135 28.98 6.42 -7.22
N MET A 136 28.24 5.31 -7.30
CA MET A 136 27.49 4.96 -8.51
C MET A 136 26.17 5.72 -8.62
N LYS A 137 25.77 6.46 -7.57
CA LYS A 137 24.47 7.09 -7.43
C LYS A 137 23.33 6.10 -7.69
N THR A 138 23.44 4.90 -7.12
CA THR A 138 22.40 3.84 -7.22
C THR A 138 22.07 3.22 -5.87
N LYS A 139 20.84 2.72 -5.73
CA LYS A 139 20.38 1.92 -4.60
C LYS A 139 19.96 0.55 -5.11
N VAL A 140 20.11 -0.49 -4.30
CA VAL A 140 19.46 -1.79 -4.54
C VAL A 140 18.33 -1.93 -3.55
N ILE A 141 17.12 -2.12 -4.07
CA ILE A 141 15.91 -2.31 -3.28
C ILE A 141 15.41 -3.76 -3.36
N MET A 142 14.76 -4.23 -2.30
CA MET A 142 14.18 -5.57 -2.22
C MET A 142 12.71 -5.52 -1.79
N ASN A 143 11.87 -6.31 -2.45
CA ASN A 143 10.47 -6.46 -2.11
C ASN A 143 10.26 -7.35 -0.89
N LEU A 144 9.70 -6.81 0.18
CA LEU A 144 9.36 -7.56 1.40
C LEU A 144 7.87 -7.89 1.49
N ASN A 145 7.07 -7.46 0.53
CA ASN A 145 5.66 -7.80 0.46
C ASN A 145 5.49 -9.33 0.36
N LYS A 146 4.55 -9.89 1.14
CA LYS A 146 4.27 -11.33 1.22
C LYS A 146 5.45 -12.18 1.72
N ALA A 147 6.39 -11.59 2.45
CA ALA A 147 7.45 -12.36 3.12
C ALA A 147 6.87 -13.40 4.09
N PRO A 148 7.49 -14.57 4.25
CA PRO A 148 7.08 -15.56 5.24
C PRO A 148 7.41 -15.08 6.66
N TYR A 149 6.64 -15.56 7.65
CA TYR A 149 6.94 -15.32 9.06
C TYR A 149 8.38 -15.76 9.38
N GLY A 150 9.09 -14.93 10.14
CA GLY A 150 10.46 -15.18 10.56
C GLY A 150 11.50 -14.94 9.47
N ALA A 151 11.13 -14.44 8.29
CA ALA A 151 12.09 -13.98 7.30
C ALA A 151 12.98 -12.90 7.88
N GLU A 152 14.29 -13.00 7.66
CA GLU A 152 15.26 -12.02 8.14
C GLU A 152 15.98 -11.38 6.94
N VAL A 153 16.08 -10.06 6.95
CA VAL A 153 16.70 -9.29 5.86
C VAL A 153 17.63 -8.24 6.45
N LYS A 154 18.85 -8.16 5.91
CA LYS A 154 19.79 -7.09 6.22
C LYS A 154 19.52 -5.90 5.31
N ILE A 155 19.33 -4.73 5.91
CA ILE A 155 19.04 -3.47 5.22
C ILE A 155 20.07 -2.40 5.60
N VAL A 156 20.19 -1.36 4.78
CA VAL A 156 21.01 -0.19 5.14
C VAL A 156 20.33 0.60 6.26
N TYR A 157 21.11 1.32 7.06
CA TYR A 157 20.63 1.97 8.29
C TYR A 157 19.46 2.94 8.09
N GLY A 158 19.46 3.68 6.97
CA GLY A 158 18.44 4.66 6.60
C GLY A 158 17.27 4.09 5.79
N SER A 159 17.20 2.76 5.60
CA SER A 159 16.05 2.15 4.94
C SER A 159 14.82 2.20 5.84
N ALA A 160 13.65 2.43 5.24
CA ALA A 160 12.37 2.25 5.91
C ALA A 160 12.20 0.81 6.41
N ILE A 161 11.45 0.66 7.51
CA ILE A 161 11.11 -0.63 8.10
C ILE A 161 9.62 -0.85 7.80
N PRO A 162 9.26 -1.87 7.00
CA PRO A 162 7.87 -2.11 6.68
C PRO A 162 7.06 -2.54 7.92
N SER A 163 5.75 -2.28 7.90
CA SER A 163 4.85 -2.70 8.98
C SER A 163 4.96 -4.20 9.27
N GLY A 164 4.96 -4.56 10.55
CA GLY A 164 5.13 -5.93 11.05
C GLY A 164 6.55 -6.50 10.93
N TRP A 165 7.54 -5.69 10.55
CA TRP A 165 8.95 -6.03 10.69
C TRP A 165 9.56 -5.34 11.91
N VAL A 166 10.44 -6.05 12.61
CA VAL A 166 11.15 -5.53 13.79
C VAL A 166 12.66 -5.58 13.58
N ILE A 167 13.40 -4.65 14.17
CA ILE A 167 14.86 -4.69 14.20
C ILE A 167 15.27 -5.75 15.23
N ILE A 168 16.11 -6.70 14.83
CA ILE A 168 16.68 -7.72 15.73
C ILE A 168 18.18 -7.53 15.95
N GLU A 169 18.87 -6.86 15.02
CA GLU A 169 20.27 -6.48 15.16
C GLU A 169 20.50 -5.12 14.50
N ASP A 170 21.39 -4.31 15.07
CA ASP A 170 21.85 -3.07 14.47
C ASP A 170 23.39 -2.94 14.53
N SER A 171 23.95 -2.23 13.55
CA SER A 171 25.37 -1.91 13.52
C SER A 171 25.58 -0.51 12.97
N SER A 172 25.87 0.44 13.86
CA SER A 172 26.21 1.82 13.49
C SER A 172 27.53 1.92 12.73
N ILE A 173 28.47 1.00 12.99
CA ILE A 173 29.78 0.94 12.32
C ILE A 173 29.59 0.52 10.85
N MET A 174 28.83 -0.55 10.63
CA MET A 174 28.54 -1.05 9.28
C MET A 174 27.43 -0.26 8.58
N LYS A 175 26.72 0.60 9.32
CA LYS A 175 25.51 1.32 8.87
C LYS A 175 24.46 0.36 8.31
N THR A 176 24.18 -0.72 9.02
CA THR A 176 23.18 -1.72 8.65
C THR A 176 22.27 -2.09 9.82
N LYS A 177 21.08 -2.60 9.51
CA LYS A 177 20.12 -3.23 10.44
C LYS A 177 19.75 -4.62 9.92
N VAL A 178 19.47 -5.57 10.80
CA VAL A 178 18.80 -6.82 10.45
C VAL A 178 17.37 -6.73 10.96
N ILE A 179 16.41 -6.89 10.05
CA ILE A 179 14.99 -6.87 10.35
C ILE A 179 14.40 -8.27 10.22
N LYS A 180 13.42 -8.58 11.07
CA LYS A 180 12.70 -9.86 11.08
C LYS A 180 11.23 -9.63 10.83
N ASN A 181 10.67 -10.39 9.90
CA ASN A 181 9.26 -10.37 9.61
C ASN A 181 8.50 -11.10 10.72
N LEU A 182 7.64 -10.38 11.42
CA LEU A 182 6.72 -10.99 12.36
C LEU A 182 5.34 -11.20 11.73
N ASN A 183 5.11 -10.73 10.49
CA ASN A 183 3.86 -10.96 9.78
C ASN A 183 3.58 -12.45 9.55
N GLY A 184 2.40 -12.91 10.00
CA GLY A 184 1.92 -14.29 9.93
C GLY A 184 2.05 -15.04 11.27
N SER A 185 1.91 -16.36 11.23
CA SER A 185 2.14 -17.22 12.41
C SER A 185 3.41 -18.06 12.24
N PRO A 186 4.12 -18.39 13.33
CA PRO A 186 5.20 -19.37 13.29
C PRO A 186 4.73 -20.66 12.63
N PRO A 187 5.56 -21.34 11.80
CA PRO A 187 5.22 -22.67 11.34
C PRO A 187 5.02 -23.56 12.58
N THR A 188 3.76 -23.97 12.83
CA THR A 188 3.43 -24.87 13.94
C THR A 188 4.29 -26.11 13.82
N ALA A 189 5.08 -26.41 14.86
CA ALA A 189 5.90 -27.61 14.91
C ALA A 189 5.04 -28.84 14.60
N THR A 190 5.28 -29.46 13.44
CA THR A 190 4.64 -30.70 13.06
C THR A 190 5.02 -31.73 14.12
N LYS A 191 4.07 -32.15 14.97
CA LYS A 191 4.29 -33.21 15.94
C LYS A 191 4.76 -34.45 15.15
N LYS A 192 6.05 -34.77 15.25
CA LYS A 192 6.63 -36.02 14.75
C LYS A 192 5.78 -37.17 15.31
N PRO A 193 5.25 -38.10 14.49
CA PRO A 193 4.44 -39.18 15.02
C PRO A 193 5.34 -40.18 15.77
N THR A 194 5.39 -40.08 17.10
CA THR A 194 6.06 -41.06 17.96
C THR A 194 5.06 -42.17 18.30
N LYS A 195 4.85 -43.12 17.39
CA LYS A 195 4.29 -44.42 17.78
C LYS A 195 5.43 -45.36 18.13
N LYS A 196 5.64 -45.55 19.44
CA LYS A 196 6.41 -46.69 19.99
C LYS A 196 5.70 -47.99 19.56
N PRO A 197 6.39 -48.97 18.96
CA PRO A 197 5.76 -50.25 18.64
C PRO A 197 5.68 -51.09 19.92
N THR A 198 4.46 -51.45 20.32
CA THR A 198 4.22 -52.47 21.33
C THR A 198 3.96 -53.81 20.63
N SER A 199 4.64 -54.82 21.13
CA SER A 199 4.81 -56.16 20.58
C SER A 199 3.58 -57.07 20.66
N THR A 200 3.55 -58.02 19.72
CA THR A 200 2.95 -59.38 19.73
C THR A 200 1.44 -59.59 19.60
N PRO A 201 0.96 -60.14 18.45
CA PRO A 201 -0.30 -60.86 18.35
C PRO A 201 -0.07 -62.39 18.36
N THR A 202 -0.69 -63.09 19.31
CA THR A 202 -0.71 -64.57 19.36
C THR A 202 -1.90 -65.11 18.56
N LYS A 203 -1.62 -66.03 17.64
CA LYS A 203 -2.57 -66.70 16.74
C LYS A 203 -3.53 -67.63 17.49
N LYS A 204 -4.81 -67.66 17.06
CA LYS A 204 -5.52 -68.92 16.74
C LYS A 204 -6.65 -68.67 15.72
N PRO A 205 -6.70 -69.41 14.59
CA PRO A 205 -7.76 -69.28 13.58
C PRO A 205 -8.76 -70.45 13.62
N THR A 206 -10.06 -70.17 13.43
CA THR A 206 -11.01 -71.19 12.96
C THR A 206 -12.17 -70.58 12.14
N LYS A 207 -12.49 -71.25 11.03
CA LYS A 207 -13.38 -70.94 9.89
C LYS A 207 -14.88 -70.96 10.29
N LYS A 208 -15.85 -70.26 9.65
CA LYS A 208 -16.31 -70.34 8.23
C LYS A 208 -17.19 -69.11 7.86
N PRO A 209 -17.20 -68.64 6.59
CA PRO A 209 -17.97 -67.49 6.09
C PRO A 209 -19.18 -67.86 5.20
N THR A 210 -20.22 -67.01 5.18
CA THR A 210 -21.18 -66.75 4.07
C THR A 210 -22.06 -65.55 4.47
N SER A 211 -21.79 -64.31 4.01
CA SER A 211 -22.49 -63.52 2.96
C SER A 211 -24.01 -63.43 3.15
N THR A 212 -24.72 -62.31 3.32
CA THR A 212 -24.66 -60.89 2.87
C THR A 212 -25.79 -60.15 3.66
N PRO A 213 -25.82 -58.81 3.91
CA PRO A 213 -25.78 -57.74 2.89
C PRO A 213 -25.00 -56.44 3.24
N THR A 214 -24.48 -55.82 2.17
CA THR A 214 -24.25 -54.37 1.88
C THR A 214 -23.57 -53.40 2.88
N LYS A 215 -22.38 -52.91 2.48
CA LYS A 215 -21.66 -51.70 2.97
C LYS A 215 -22.53 -50.43 2.81
N LYS A 216 -22.65 -49.57 3.83
CA LYS A 216 -21.77 -48.41 4.18
C LYS A 216 -21.83 -47.32 3.10
N THR A 217 -22.28 -46.09 3.37
CA THR A 217 -21.54 -45.04 4.11
C THR A 217 -22.42 -43.86 4.52
N THR A 218 -22.37 -43.47 5.80
CA THR A 218 -22.64 -42.10 6.26
C THR A 218 -21.31 -41.52 6.75
N SER A 219 -20.69 -40.70 5.91
CA SER A 219 -19.60 -39.76 6.22
C SER A 219 -20.21 -38.38 6.04
N THR A 220 -20.05 -37.35 6.86
CA THR A 220 -19.10 -36.95 7.92
C THR A 220 -19.63 -35.58 8.40
N PRO A 221 -19.55 -35.18 9.68
CA PRO A 221 -19.75 -33.79 10.04
C PRO A 221 -18.61 -32.96 9.45
N THR A 222 -18.94 -32.05 8.54
CA THR A 222 -18.01 -31.11 7.92
C THR A 222 -17.68 -29.99 8.92
N ASN A 223 -16.77 -30.26 9.86
CA ASN A 223 -15.98 -29.18 10.47
C ASN A 223 -14.74 -29.01 9.61
N THR A 224 -14.88 -28.27 8.50
CA THR A 224 -13.75 -27.62 7.86
C THR A 224 -13.29 -26.50 8.81
N PRO A 225 -12.08 -26.57 9.40
CA PRO A 225 -11.45 -25.37 9.91
C PRO A 225 -11.11 -24.55 8.68
N THR A 226 -11.77 -23.40 8.51
CA THR A 226 -11.37 -22.39 7.54
C THR A 226 -10.01 -21.87 7.99
N ASN A 227 -8.94 -22.51 7.54
CA ASN A 227 -7.59 -21.95 7.61
C ASN A 227 -7.51 -20.81 6.58
N THR A 228 -8.11 -19.67 6.90
CA THR A 228 -7.72 -18.40 6.29
C THR A 228 -6.31 -18.08 6.79
N PRO A 229 -5.35 -17.76 5.91
CA PRO A 229 -4.03 -17.31 6.33
C PRO A 229 -4.21 -16.03 7.18
N THR A 230 -3.91 -16.11 8.48
CA THR A 230 -4.02 -14.98 9.42
C THR A 230 -2.95 -13.97 9.08
N SER A 231 -3.31 -12.99 8.26
CA SER A 231 -2.58 -11.75 8.12
C SER A 231 -2.68 -10.97 9.44
N ILE A 232 -1.59 -10.35 9.88
CA ILE A 232 -1.53 -9.69 11.18
C ILE A 232 -2.49 -8.51 11.19
N PRO A 233 -3.36 -8.41 12.20
CA PRO A 233 -4.20 -7.22 12.33
C PRO A 233 -3.33 -6.01 12.68
N ASN A 234 -3.64 -4.85 12.10
CA ASN A 234 -3.17 -3.58 12.67
C ASN A 234 -3.83 -3.42 14.05
N PHE A 235 -3.12 -2.95 15.07
CA PHE A 235 -3.66 -2.84 16.42
C PHE A 235 -3.21 -1.56 17.12
N GLN A 236 -4.07 -1.05 18.00
CA GLN A 236 -3.83 0.14 18.81
C GLN A 236 -4.28 -0.13 20.25
N LEU A 237 -3.54 0.45 21.19
CA LEU A 237 -3.93 0.56 22.59
C LEU A 237 -4.27 2.02 22.85
N GLU A 238 -5.40 2.27 23.47
CA GLU A 238 -5.79 3.61 23.90
C GLU A 238 -6.59 3.52 25.19
N GLY A 239 -6.11 4.14 26.28
CA GLY A 239 -6.69 3.99 27.60
C GLY A 239 -6.96 2.52 28.00
N ASN A 240 -8.25 2.18 28.16
CA ASN A 240 -8.75 0.84 28.49
C ASN A 240 -9.25 0.04 27.26
N ARG A 241 -8.93 0.48 26.05
CA ARG A 241 -9.35 -0.13 24.79
C ARG A 241 -8.18 -0.74 24.03
N ILE A 242 -8.50 -1.85 23.37
CA ILE A 242 -7.61 -2.55 22.45
C ILE A 242 -8.39 -2.76 21.16
N ALA A 243 -7.85 -2.28 20.05
CA ALA A 243 -8.41 -2.51 18.72
C ALA A 243 -7.50 -3.41 17.89
N ALA A 244 -8.11 -4.21 17.01
CA ALA A 244 -7.44 -5.05 16.05
C ALA A 244 -8.21 -5.02 14.72
N LEU A 245 -7.64 -4.39 13.69
CA LEU A 245 -8.15 -4.41 12.32
C LEU A 245 -7.50 -5.53 11.54
N PHE A 246 -8.28 -6.57 11.25
CA PHE A 246 -7.84 -7.69 10.44
C PHE A 246 -7.83 -7.33 8.95
N PRO A 247 -6.94 -7.90 8.13
CA PRO A 247 -6.89 -7.58 6.71
C PRO A 247 -8.05 -8.12 5.87
N ASP A 248 -8.96 -8.90 6.47
CA ASP A 248 -10.28 -9.20 5.90
C ASP A 248 -11.30 -8.05 6.12
N GLY A 249 -10.83 -6.94 6.71
CA GLY A 249 -11.58 -5.74 7.01
C GLY A 249 -12.37 -5.79 8.31
N ARG A 250 -12.26 -6.85 9.12
CA ARG A 250 -12.93 -6.92 10.42
C ARG A 250 -12.18 -6.05 11.43
N LEU A 251 -12.82 -4.99 11.94
CA LEU A 251 -12.34 -4.25 13.10
C LEU A 251 -12.93 -4.88 14.35
N LEU A 252 -12.08 -5.39 15.24
CA LEU A 252 -12.48 -5.90 16.54
C LEU A 252 -11.97 -4.95 17.61
N VAL A 253 -12.82 -4.61 18.58
CA VAL A 253 -12.44 -3.80 19.73
C VAL A 253 -12.83 -4.51 21.01
N LYS A 254 -11.97 -4.39 22.00
CA LYS A 254 -12.17 -4.86 23.35
C LYS A 254 -11.97 -3.67 24.29
N GLU A 255 -12.85 -3.55 25.27
CA GLU A 255 -12.83 -2.49 26.27
C GLU A 255 -12.88 -3.10 27.67
N ARG A 256 -12.35 -2.38 28.67
CA ARG A 256 -12.35 -2.76 30.10
C ARG A 256 -11.34 -3.87 30.42
N GLU A 257 -11.77 -4.92 31.13
CA GLU A 257 -10.86 -5.94 31.65
C GLU A 257 -10.29 -6.83 30.54
N LEU A 258 -9.07 -7.32 30.73
CA LEU A 258 -8.44 -8.27 29.80
C LEU A 258 -9.17 -9.63 29.73
N SER A 259 -10.19 -9.86 30.57
CA SER A 259 -11.10 -11.00 30.55
C SER A 259 -12.27 -10.84 29.56
N GLU A 260 -12.58 -9.62 29.10
CA GLU A 260 -13.74 -9.35 28.25
C GLU A 260 -13.63 -9.98 26.86
N ASP A 261 -14.77 -10.25 26.22
CA ASP A 261 -14.78 -10.75 24.85
C ASP A 261 -14.50 -9.62 23.84
N TRP A 262 -13.89 -9.98 22.71
CA TRP A 262 -13.74 -9.04 21.60
C TRP A 262 -15.10 -8.78 20.93
N VAL A 263 -15.42 -7.52 20.70
CA VAL A 263 -16.59 -7.10 19.92
C VAL A 263 -16.15 -6.88 18.47
N THR A 264 -16.88 -7.45 17.50
CA THR A 264 -16.68 -7.10 16.09
C THR A 264 -17.43 -5.81 15.82
N GLU A 265 -16.67 -4.74 15.65
CA GLU A 265 -17.17 -3.38 15.50
C GLU A 265 -17.71 -3.09 14.11
N CYS A 266 -16.96 -3.48 13.09
CA CYS A 266 -17.38 -3.38 11.71
C CYS A 266 -16.62 -4.38 10.82
N THR A 267 -17.05 -4.46 9.56
CA THR A 267 -16.40 -5.25 8.51
C THR A 267 -16.19 -4.39 7.28
N GLY A 268 -15.07 -4.56 6.58
CA GLY A 268 -14.72 -3.81 5.37
C GLY A 268 -13.89 -2.55 5.61
N ALA A 269 -13.44 -2.30 6.85
CA ALA A 269 -12.53 -1.20 7.15
C ALA A 269 -11.13 -1.49 6.56
N CYS A 270 -10.46 -0.45 6.07
CA CYS A 270 -9.07 -0.50 5.61
C CYS A 270 -8.11 0.25 6.55
N ASP A 271 -8.63 1.10 7.43
CA ASP A 271 -7.84 1.75 8.49
C ASP A 271 -8.72 2.09 9.72
N PHE A 272 -8.12 2.41 10.86
CA PHE A 272 -8.83 2.76 12.10
C PHE A 272 -7.96 3.60 13.04
N GLN A 273 -8.59 4.37 13.93
CA GLN A 273 -7.93 4.98 15.08
C GLN A 273 -8.82 4.90 16.33
N LEU A 274 -8.18 4.73 17.48
CA LEU A 274 -8.75 4.95 18.80
C LEU A 274 -8.26 6.29 19.33
N GLU A 275 -9.13 7.04 19.99
CA GLU A 275 -8.77 8.27 20.71
C GLU A 275 -9.75 8.46 21.86
N GLY A 276 -9.29 8.37 23.10
CA GLY A 276 -10.17 8.38 24.27
C GLY A 276 -11.32 7.35 24.17
N ASP A 277 -12.57 7.83 24.20
CA ASP A 277 -13.77 7.02 24.04
C ASP A 277 -14.31 6.99 22.59
N ARG A 278 -13.53 7.45 21.62
CA ARG A 278 -13.85 7.40 20.19
C ARG A 278 -13.24 6.20 19.49
N ILE A 279 -13.96 5.71 18.49
CA ILE A 279 -13.50 4.68 17.56
C ILE A 279 -13.79 5.19 16.16
N ALA A 280 -12.74 5.34 15.36
CA ALA A 280 -12.81 5.67 13.94
C ALA A 280 -12.55 4.42 13.09
N ALA A 281 -13.38 4.19 12.08
CA ALA A 281 -13.20 3.17 11.07
C ALA A 281 -13.25 3.81 9.67
N PHE A 282 -12.18 3.61 8.92
CA PHE A 282 -12.03 4.14 7.57
C PHE A 282 -12.21 3.02 6.55
N PHE A 283 -12.94 3.31 5.48
CA PHE A 283 -13.36 2.33 4.48
C PHE A 283 -12.86 2.75 3.09
N PRO A 284 -12.81 1.80 2.14
CA PRO A 284 -12.60 2.11 0.72
C PRO A 284 -13.56 3.22 0.23
N GLU A 285 -13.13 3.95 -0.81
CA GLU A 285 -13.84 5.13 -1.35
C GLU A 285 -13.88 6.33 -0.38
N GLY A 286 -13.08 6.28 0.69
CA GLY A 286 -12.86 7.43 1.57
C GLY A 286 -13.97 7.69 2.57
N LYS A 287 -14.76 6.65 2.91
CA LYS A 287 -15.81 6.77 3.91
C LYS A 287 -15.21 6.64 5.30
N LEU A 288 -15.42 7.65 6.14
CA LEU A 288 -15.04 7.64 7.56
C LEU A 288 -16.30 7.49 8.41
N LEU A 289 -16.33 6.47 9.28
CA LEU A 289 -17.30 6.36 10.35
C LEU A 289 -16.61 6.58 11.69
N VAL A 290 -17.23 7.34 12.58
CA VAL A 290 -16.75 7.53 13.96
C VAL A 290 -17.91 7.29 14.91
N LYS A 291 -17.64 6.62 16.02
CA LYS A 291 -18.56 6.54 17.16
C LYS A 291 -17.87 7.05 18.42
N GLU A 292 -18.67 7.49 19.37
CA GLU A 292 -18.24 8.08 20.64
C GLU A 292 -19.02 7.45 21.78
N GLY A 293 -18.33 7.13 22.89
CA GLY A 293 -18.89 6.41 24.03
C GLY A 293 -18.66 4.89 23.98
N GLU A 294 -19.47 4.13 24.71
CA GLU A 294 -19.34 2.67 24.89
C GLU A 294 -19.37 1.88 23.57
N LEU A 295 -18.89 0.62 23.57
CA LEU A 295 -18.86 -0.22 22.36
C LEU A 295 -20.23 -0.44 21.68
N ASN A 296 -21.36 -0.19 22.36
CA ASN A 296 -22.71 -0.29 21.77
C ASN A 296 -23.24 1.03 21.18
N ALA A 297 -22.45 2.11 21.18
CA ALA A 297 -22.84 3.39 20.57
C ALA A 297 -23.03 3.27 19.04
N ASP A 298 -23.92 4.11 18.50
CA ASP A 298 -24.19 4.17 17.07
C ASP A 298 -23.04 4.83 16.30
N TRP A 299 -22.78 4.33 15.08
CA TRP A 299 -21.83 4.93 14.16
C TRP A 299 -22.39 6.19 13.50
N VAL A 300 -21.59 7.26 13.48
CA VAL A 300 -21.85 8.49 12.70
C VAL A 300 -21.00 8.46 11.44
N THR A 301 -21.60 8.79 10.28
CA THR A 301 -20.83 8.99 9.06
C THR A 301 -20.25 10.39 9.06
N GLU A 302 -18.94 10.48 9.16
CA GLU A 302 -18.22 11.75 9.29
C GLU A 302 -17.88 12.36 7.93
N CYS A 303 -17.43 11.53 7.00
CA CYS A 303 -17.15 11.97 5.64
C CYS A 303 -17.24 10.83 4.62
N THR A 304 -17.23 11.20 3.35
CA THR A 304 -17.06 10.31 2.21
C THR A 304 -16.12 10.95 1.21
N GLY A 305 -15.24 10.17 0.57
CA GLY A 305 -14.29 10.66 -0.44
C GLY A 305 -12.98 11.21 0.12
N ALA A 306 -12.69 11.07 1.42
CA ALA A 306 -11.39 11.40 1.98
C ALA A 306 -10.30 10.40 1.53
N CYS A 307 -9.04 10.80 1.55
CA CYS A 307 -7.90 9.90 1.35
C CYS A 307 -7.09 9.66 2.63
N ASP A 308 -7.29 10.48 3.67
CA ASP A 308 -6.60 10.34 4.95
C ASP A 308 -7.44 10.98 6.09
N PHE A 309 -7.22 10.56 7.34
CA PHE A 309 -7.91 11.07 8.52
C PHE A 309 -7.03 10.95 9.79
N GLN A 310 -7.25 11.84 10.77
CA GLN A 310 -6.70 11.70 12.12
C GLN A 310 -7.69 12.18 13.18
N LEU A 311 -7.67 11.53 14.34
CA LEU A 311 -8.32 11.94 15.58
C LEU A 311 -7.24 12.45 16.54
N GLU A 312 -7.57 13.48 17.31
CA GLU A 312 -6.73 13.99 18.41
C GLU A 312 -7.66 14.62 19.46
N GLY A 313 -7.81 14.00 20.63
CA GLY A 313 -8.88 14.33 21.58
C GLY A 313 -10.26 14.47 20.92
N ASP A 314 -10.85 15.65 21.05
CA ASP A 314 -12.15 15.99 20.47
C ASP A 314 -12.08 16.46 19.00
N ARG A 315 -10.90 16.48 18.38
CA ARG A 315 -10.69 16.96 17.03
C ARG A 315 -10.74 15.81 16.03
N ILE A 316 -11.33 16.06 14.87
CA ILE A 316 -11.29 15.15 13.71
C ILE A 316 -10.82 15.93 12.49
N ALA A 317 -9.80 15.43 11.81
CA ALA A 317 -9.31 15.98 10.56
C ALA A 317 -9.42 14.96 9.42
N VAL A 318 -9.76 15.43 8.23
CA VAL A 318 -9.84 14.63 7.00
C VAL A 318 -9.19 15.37 5.85
N LEU A 319 -8.37 14.66 5.08
CA LEU A 319 -7.76 15.17 3.85
C LEU A 319 -8.46 14.56 2.64
N PHE A 320 -8.78 15.40 1.65
CA PHE A 320 -9.38 14.98 0.39
C PHE A 320 -8.35 14.91 -0.74
N PRO A 321 -8.59 14.08 -1.77
CA PRO A 321 -7.72 13.99 -2.94
C PRO A 321 -7.53 15.32 -3.71
N ASP A 322 -8.44 16.28 -3.57
CA ASP A 322 -8.33 17.63 -4.16
C ASP A 322 -7.48 18.59 -3.30
N GLY A 323 -6.88 18.07 -2.22
CA GLY A 323 -6.02 18.80 -1.29
C GLY A 323 -6.76 19.67 -0.30
N LYS A 324 -8.08 19.53 -0.15
CA LYS A 324 -8.81 20.16 0.95
C LYS A 324 -8.53 19.42 2.25
N LEU A 325 -8.08 20.17 3.26
CA LEU A 325 -7.99 19.68 4.64
C LEU A 325 -9.16 20.28 5.42
N LEU A 326 -10.05 19.42 5.90
CA LEU A 326 -11.17 19.81 6.75
C LEU A 326 -10.90 19.33 8.17
N VAL A 327 -11.20 20.18 9.15
CA VAL A 327 -11.06 19.87 10.57
C VAL A 327 -12.32 20.32 11.29
N LYS A 328 -12.78 19.54 12.25
CA LYS A 328 -13.80 19.95 13.22
C LYS A 328 -13.27 19.79 14.64
N ASP A 329 -13.69 20.69 15.52
CA ASP A 329 -13.38 20.68 16.94
C ASP A 329 -14.67 20.43 17.74
N GLY A 330 -14.67 19.39 18.57
CA GLY A 330 -15.78 19.03 19.45
C GLY A 330 -16.44 17.71 19.10
N GLY A 331 -17.61 17.46 19.69
CA GLY A 331 -18.35 16.21 19.51
C GLY A 331 -18.73 15.89 18.06
N LEU A 332 -19.24 14.69 17.81
CA LEU A 332 -19.53 14.20 16.45
C LEU A 332 -20.56 15.06 15.66
N SER A 333 -21.30 15.95 16.33
CA SER A 333 -22.23 16.90 15.70
C SER A 333 -21.64 18.27 15.34
N ALA A 334 -20.37 18.53 15.66
CA ALA A 334 -19.70 19.79 15.35
C ALA A 334 -19.58 20.03 13.84
N ASP A 335 -19.59 21.31 13.45
CA ASP A 335 -19.46 21.73 12.05
C ASP A 335 -18.02 21.56 11.55
N TRP A 336 -17.87 21.17 10.28
CA TRP A 336 -16.58 21.10 9.61
C TRP A 336 -16.08 22.48 9.18
N VAL A 337 -14.80 22.74 9.40
CA VAL A 337 -14.08 23.92 8.90
C VAL A 337 -13.11 23.49 7.81
N ILE A 338 -13.18 24.13 6.63
CA ILE A 338 -12.14 23.99 5.60
C ILE A 338 -10.93 24.79 6.09
N LEU A 339 -9.87 24.11 6.51
CA LEU A 339 -8.71 24.74 7.11
C LEU A 339 -7.74 25.26 6.05
N CYS A 340 -7.55 24.51 4.97
CA CYS A 340 -6.77 24.93 3.82
C CYS A 340 -7.12 24.12 2.56
N THR A 341 -6.56 24.56 1.43
CA THR A 341 -6.60 23.87 0.13
C THR A 341 -5.19 23.70 -0.40
N GLY A 342 -4.93 22.61 -1.12
CA GLY A 342 -3.60 22.28 -1.66
C GLY A 342 -2.68 21.55 -0.68
N ALA A 343 -3.22 21.03 0.42
CA ALA A 343 -2.50 20.12 1.31
C ALA A 343 -2.28 18.77 0.61
N SER A 344 -1.10 18.19 0.82
CA SER A 344 -0.75 16.84 0.38
C SER A 344 -0.52 15.88 1.55
N ASP A 345 -0.33 16.41 2.77
CA ASP A 345 -0.16 15.66 4.01
C ASP A 345 -0.52 16.55 5.21
N PHE A 346 -0.87 15.96 6.35
CA PHE A 346 -1.18 16.69 7.58
C PHE A 346 -0.91 15.87 8.84
N GLN A 347 -0.70 16.55 9.96
CA GLN A 347 -0.61 15.92 11.29
C GLN A 347 -1.33 16.76 12.34
N LEU A 348 -2.03 16.07 13.25
CA LEU A 348 -2.55 16.60 14.51
C LEU A 348 -1.63 16.15 15.64
N GLU A 349 -1.40 17.03 16.62
CA GLU A 349 -0.76 16.69 17.90
C GLU A 349 -1.19 17.73 18.93
N GLY A 350 -1.95 17.33 19.95
CA GLY A 350 -2.59 18.25 20.89
C GLY A 350 -3.36 19.37 20.16
N ASP A 351 -3.05 20.62 20.51
CA ASP A 351 -3.69 21.80 19.92
C ASP A 351 -3.10 22.19 18.55
N SER A 352 -2.02 21.54 18.11
CA SER A 352 -1.29 21.88 16.90
C SER A 352 -1.78 21.11 15.67
N ILE A 353 -1.78 21.79 14.52
CA ILE A 353 -2.10 21.22 13.21
C ILE A 353 -0.97 21.60 12.24
N ALA A 354 -0.30 20.61 11.68
CA ALA A 354 0.68 20.80 10.61
C ALA A 354 0.07 20.38 9.27
N ALA A 355 0.30 21.17 8.22
CA ALA A 355 -0.08 20.82 6.85
C ALA A 355 1.10 21.02 5.91
N PHE A 356 1.40 19.98 5.12
CA PHE A 356 2.38 20.05 4.05
C PHE A 356 1.66 20.25 2.71
N PHE A 357 2.09 21.24 1.95
CA PHE A 357 1.44 21.68 0.73
C PHE A 357 2.16 21.14 -0.51
N SER A 358 1.39 20.98 -1.59
CA SER A 358 1.94 20.52 -2.88
C SER A 358 3.00 21.45 -3.47
N ASP A 359 3.05 22.71 -3.03
CA ASP A 359 4.09 23.69 -3.41
C ASP A 359 5.37 23.61 -2.56
N GLY A 360 5.47 22.61 -1.67
CA GLY A 360 6.63 22.33 -0.84
C GLY A 360 6.70 23.10 0.48
N LYS A 361 5.64 23.85 0.83
CA LYS A 361 5.59 24.56 2.11
C LYS A 361 5.07 23.66 3.24
N LEU A 362 5.62 23.86 4.44
CA LEU A 362 5.09 23.32 5.70
C LEU A 362 4.57 24.50 6.52
N LEU A 363 3.27 24.51 6.78
CA LEU A 363 2.65 25.48 7.67
C LEU A 363 2.14 24.75 8.91
N VAL A 364 2.24 25.42 10.05
CA VAL A 364 1.76 24.95 11.35
C VAL A 364 0.81 25.97 11.95
N LYS A 365 -0.21 25.49 12.64
CA LYS A 365 -1.19 26.27 13.35
C LYS A 365 -1.28 25.74 14.77
N ASP A 366 -1.43 26.63 15.74
CA ASP A 366 -1.53 26.25 17.16
C ASP A 366 -2.78 26.89 17.78
N GLY A 367 -3.56 26.09 18.52
CA GLY A 367 -4.79 26.53 19.18
C GLY A 367 -6.06 26.38 18.34
N GLU A 368 -6.91 27.40 18.34
CA GLU A 368 -8.23 27.36 17.70
C GLU A 368 -8.16 27.19 16.17
N LEU A 369 -9.21 26.61 15.57
CA LEU A 369 -9.35 26.54 14.10
C LEU A 369 -9.41 27.91 13.41
N SER A 370 -9.58 29.00 14.17
CA SER A 370 -9.61 30.40 13.69
C SER A 370 -8.24 31.10 13.63
N THR A 371 -7.22 30.63 14.37
CA THR A 371 -5.83 31.17 14.38
C THR A 371 -5.23 31.33 12.97
N ASP A 372 -4.20 32.15 12.80
CA ASP A 372 -3.47 32.22 11.53
C ASP A 372 -2.43 31.10 11.39
N TRP A 373 -2.10 30.74 10.15
CA TRP A 373 -1.01 29.80 9.87
C TRP A 373 0.36 30.45 10.04
N VAL A 374 1.31 29.71 10.62
CA VAL A 374 2.72 30.06 10.67
C VAL A 374 3.47 29.23 9.62
N THR A 375 4.32 29.88 8.80
CA THR A 375 5.17 29.15 7.84
C THR A 375 6.45 28.71 8.53
N GLU A 376 6.60 27.40 8.73
CA GLU A 376 7.80 26.80 9.35
C GLU A 376 8.86 26.43 8.31
N TYR A 377 8.42 26.03 7.12
CA TYR A 377 9.32 25.77 5.99
C TYR A 377 8.69 26.25 4.68
N ALA A 378 9.52 26.91 3.86
CA ALA A 378 9.22 27.19 2.48
C ALA A 378 10.48 26.94 1.65
N SER A 379 10.38 26.10 0.62
CA SER A 379 11.44 25.96 -0.36
C SER A 379 11.69 27.32 -1.02
N ILE A 380 12.91 27.83 -0.89
CA ILE A 380 13.37 29.03 -1.61
C ILE A 380 13.51 28.63 -3.07
N SER A 381 12.72 29.25 -3.95
CA SER A 381 12.84 29.12 -5.40
C SER A 381 14.15 29.69 -5.93
#